data_AF-A0A2H6KF23-F1
#
_entry.id   AF-A0A2H6KF23-F1
#
_cell.length_a   1.000
_cell.length_b   1.000
_cell.length_c   1.000
_cell.angle_alpha   90.00
_cell.angle_beta   90.00
_cell.angle_gamma   90.00
#
_symmetry.space_group_name_H-M   'P 1'
#
loop_
_entity.id
_entity.type
_entity.pdbx_description
1 polymer ?
#
loop_
_entity_poly.entity_id
_entity_poly.type
_entity_poly.pdbx_seq_one_letter_code
_entity_poly.pdbx_strand_id
1 'polypeptide(L)'
;MLACIANKEFHGISAEESADKFVTLLEQNGIKCIASDFDATMISNHSGGYCDPNVDVDVLSSVTEHFKAVGRRLKRSPIKLVIVTFSDDTHVKDHPVYISGARMVNKALEYSDCDARIEKVYDFYPRYWEDPSRYKLLGLNAPMPRCKEYHLNRVCLVRSLAHRLRRFARTLASK
;
A
#
# COMPACT_ATOMS: atom_id res chain seq x y z
N MET A 1 14.01 -7.28 -12.59
CA MET A 1 12.57 -7.04 -12.32
C MET A 1 11.76 -6.87 -13.61
N LEU A 2 12.06 -5.91 -14.50
CA LEU A 2 11.34 -5.77 -15.78
C LEU A 2 11.44 -7.02 -16.68
N ALA A 3 12.60 -7.68 -16.70
CA ALA A 3 12.78 -8.95 -17.40
C ALA A 3 11.85 -10.05 -16.87
N CYS A 4 11.67 -10.17 -15.55
CA CYS A 4 10.79 -11.17 -14.94
C CYS A 4 9.33 -10.98 -15.36
N ILE A 5 8.86 -9.73 -15.46
CA ILE A 5 7.51 -9.41 -15.95
C ILE A 5 7.37 -9.79 -17.42
N ALA A 6 8.33 -9.38 -18.26
CA ALA A 6 8.32 -9.70 -19.69
C ALA A 6 8.34 -11.22 -19.96
N ASN A 7 9.08 -11.96 -19.15
CA ASN A 7 9.20 -13.41 -19.22
C ASN A 7 8.02 -14.17 -18.60
N LYS A 8 7.01 -13.47 -18.06
CA LYS A 8 5.85 -14.08 -17.37
C LYS A 8 6.27 -15.02 -16.24
N GLU A 9 7.35 -14.69 -15.56
CA GLU A 9 8.00 -15.56 -14.57
C GLU A 9 7.19 -15.80 -13.29
N PHE A 10 6.06 -15.11 -13.14
CA PHE A 10 5.08 -15.25 -12.05
C PHE A 10 3.77 -15.92 -12.52
N HIS A 11 3.65 -16.31 -13.79
CA HIS A 11 2.43 -16.93 -14.31
C HIS A 11 2.41 -18.43 -14.01
N GLY A 12 1.24 -18.94 -13.61
CA GLY A 12 1.02 -20.38 -13.43
C GLY A 12 1.73 -20.99 -12.21
N ILE A 13 2.30 -20.15 -11.34
CA ILE A 13 2.90 -20.57 -10.07
C ILE A 13 1.98 -20.18 -8.91
N SER A 14 2.13 -20.85 -7.78
CA SER A 14 1.31 -20.60 -6.59
C SER A 14 1.60 -19.22 -5.98
N ALA A 15 0.71 -18.77 -5.07
CA ALA A 15 0.91 -17.53 -4.33
C ALA A 15 2.19 -17.56 -3.48
N GLU A 16 2.52 -18.71 -2.88
CA GLU A 16 3.72 -18.89 -2.07
C GLU A 16 5.00 -18.87 -2.92
N GLU A 17 5.02 -19.56 -4.06
CA GLU A 17 6.16 -19.53 -4.99
C GLU A 17 6.36 -18.13 -5.56
N SER A 18 5.26 -17.44 -5.90
CA SER A 18 5.30 -16.05 -6.34
C SER A 18 5.89 -15.14 -5.28
N ALA A 19 5.44 -15.28 -4.02
CA ALA A 19 5.91 -14.47 -2.91
C ALA A 19 7.39 -14.70 -2.62
N ASP A 20 7.85 -15.96 -2.59
CA ASP A 20 9.25 -16.29 -2.37
C ASP A 20 10.15 -15.71 -3.48
N LYS A 21 9.76 -15.91 -4.75
CA LYS A 21 10.49 -15.36 -5.89
C LYS A 21 10.54 -13.83 -5.85
N PHE A 22 9.40 -13.19 -5.55
CA PHE A 22 9.31 -11.74 -5.46
C PHE A 22 10.21 -11.19 -4.35
N VAL A 23 10.10 -11.71 -3.13
CA VAL A 23 10.90 -11.24 -1.98
C VAL A 23 12.38 -11.50 -2.19
N THR A 24 12.76 -12.67 -2.73
CA THR A 24 14.15 -13.00 -3.06
C THR A 24 14.74 -12.00 -4.07
N LEU A 25 13.99 -11.65 -5.12
CA LEU A 25 14.43 -10.64 -6.09
C LEU A 25 14.64 -9.28 -5.42
N LEU A 26 13.76 -8.86 -4.52
CA LEU A 26 13.92 -7.61 -3.78
C LEU A 26 15.16 -7.63 -2.89
N GLU A 27 15.40 -8.73 -2.18
CA GLU A 27 16.57 -8.93 -1.32
C GLU A 27 17.87 -8.85 -2.14
N GLN A 28 17.94 -9.55 -3.27
CA GLN A 28 19.09 -9.54 -4.18
C GLN A 28 19.37 -8.15 -4.78
N ASN A 29 18.34 -7.31 -4.93
CA ASN A 29 18.47 -5.93 -5.42
C ASN A 29 18.68 -4.91 -4.29
N GLY A 30 18.89 -5.36 -3.05
CA GLY A 30 19.17 -4.51 -1.90
C GLY A 30 17.98 -3.64 -1.47
N ILE A 31 16.76 -3.98 -1.89
CA ILE A 31 15.55 -3.28 -1.49
C ILE A 31 15.32 -3.49 0.02
N LYS A 32 14.92 -2.42 0.73
CA LYS A 32 14.70 -2.42 2.19
C LYS A 32 13.26 -2.12 2.59
N CYS A 33 12.45 -1.67 1.65
CA CYS A 33 11.06 -1.31 1.87
C CYS A 33 10.26 -1.61 0.61
N ILE A 34 9.05 -2.13 0.79
CA ILE A 34 8.01 -2.09 -0.23
C ILE A 34 6.83 -1.27 0.28
N ALA A 35 6.23 -0.52 -0.62
CA ALA A 35 4.99 0.20 -0.40
C ALA A 35 3.91 -0.43 -1.27
N SER A 36 2.86 -0.94 -0.64
CA SER A 36 1.71 -1.52 -1.34
C SER A 36 0.56 -0.53 -1.34
N ASP A 37 -0.15 -0.45 -2.46
CA ASP A 37 -1.51 0.07 -2.45
C ASP A 37 -2.42 -0.85 -1.61
N PHE A 38 -3.47 -0.27 -1.05
CA PHE A 38 -4.56 -0.99 -0.41
C PHE A 38 -5.56 -1.50 -1.46
N ASP A 39 -6.32 -0.59 -2.08
CA ASP A 39 -7.38 -0.92 -3.03
C ASP A 39 -6.82 -1.52 -4.32
N ALA A 40 -7.45 -2.61 -4.78
CA ALA A 40 -7.06 -3.36 -5.99
C ALA A 40 -5.58 -3.81 -6.01
N THR A 41 -4.95 -3.97 -4.85
CA THR A 41 -3.58 -4.50 -4.72
C THR A 41 -3.47 -5.39 -3.49
N MET A 42 -3.67 -4.83 -2.28
CA MET A 42 -3.76 -5.63 -1.06
C MET A 42 -5.10 -6.37 -1.00
N ILE A 43 -6.19 -5.62 -1.20
CA ILE A 43 -7.56 -6.13 -1.26
C ILE A 43 -8.06 -6.18 -2.70
N SER A 44 -8.94 -7.14 -3.03
CA SER A 44 -9.53 -7.24 -4.37
C SER A 44 -10.72 -6.31 -4.56
N ASN A 45 -11.45 -6.01 -3.49
CA ASN A 45 -12.64 -5.15 -3.56
C ASN A 45 -12.25 -3.72 -3.21
N HIS A 46 -12.87 -2.73 -3.86
CA HIS A 46 -12.53 -1.33 -3.65
C HIS A 46 -13.29 -0.76 -2.44
N SER A 47 -12.58 -0.22 -1.45
CA SER A 47 -13.13 0.31 -0.20
C SER A 47 -13.84 1.64 -0.31
N GLY A 48 -13.55 2.43 -1.35
CA GLY A 48 -14.09 3.79 -1.48
C GLY A 48 -13.47 4.82 -0.53
N GLY A 49 -12.51 4.41 0.30
CA GLY A 49 -11.77 5.27 1.24
C GLY A 49 -12.25 5.22 2.68
N TYR A 50 -13.36 4.54 2.98
CA TYR A 50 -13.83 4.23 4.33
C TYR A 50 -14.83 3.07 4.29
N CYS A 51 -14.95 2.32 5.39
CA CYS A 51 -15.86 1.17 5.51
C CYS A 51 -16.66 1.22 6.81
N ASP A 52 -17.87 0.69 6.82
CA ASP A 52 -18.56 0.21 8.02
C ASP A 52 -18.13 -1.24 8.26
N PRO A 53 -17.43 -1.56 9.37
CA PRO A 53 -16.91 -2.90 9.59
C PRO A 53 -17.99 -3.98 9.75
N ASN A 54 -19.24 -3.61 10.04
CA ASN A 54 -20.33 -4.58 10.19
C ASN A 54 -21.08 -4.82 8.88
N VAL A 55 -21.01 -3.89 7.93
CA VAL A 55 -21.73 -3.96 6.66
C VAL A 55 -20.78 -4.36 5.53
N ASP A 56 -19.59 -3.77 5.47
CA ASP A 56 -18.62 -3.96 4.37
C ASP A 56 -17.64 -5.11 4.66
N VAL A 57 -18.15 -6.19 5.26
CA VAL A 57 -17.34 -7.38 5.62
C VAL A 57 -16.74 -8.05 4.39
N ASP A 58 -17.46 -8.05 3.27
CA ASP A 58 -16.99 -8.58 1.99
C ASP A 58 -15.76 -7.80 1.46
N VAL A 59 -15.76 -6.48 1.61
CA VAL A 59 -14.60 -5.64 1.29
C VAL A 59 -13.44 -5.92 2.24
N LEU A 60 -13.70 -5.91 3.55
CA LEU A 60 -12.65 -6.08 4.56
C LEU A 60 -12.06 -7.50 4.54
N SER A 61 -12.83 -8.52 4.19
CA SER A 61 -12.35 -9.90 4.06
C SER A 61 -11.64 -10.20 2.73
N SER A 62 -11.51 -9.22 1.83
CA SER A 62 -11.00 -9.41 0.46
C SER A 62 -9.48 -9.27 0.29
N VAL A 63 -8.67 -9.38 1.36
CA VAL A 63 -7.20 -9.41 1.21
C VAL A 63 -6.80 -10.59 0.32
N THR A 64 -6.05 -10.32 -0.74
CA THR A 64 -5.70 -11.31 -1.76
C THR A 64 -4.74 -12.37 -1.21
N GLU A 65 -4.87 -13.61 -1.69
CA GLU A 65 -3.96 -14.70 -1.30
C GLU A 65 -2.50 -14.40 -1.63
N HIS A 66 -2.23 -13.70 -2.73
CA HIS A 66 -0.88 -13.25 -3.08
C HIS A 66 -0.33 -12.26 -2.06
N PHE A 67 -1.13 -11.31 -1.60
CA PHE A 67 -0.69 -10.38 -0.55
C PHE A 67 -0.44 -11.10 0.77
N LYS A 68 -1.31 -12.04 1.15
CA LYS A 68 -1.10 -12.87 2.36
C LYS A 68 0.21 -13.65 2.30
N ALA A 69 0.50 -14.29 1.16
CA ALA A 69 1.74 -15.02 0.94
C ALA A 69 2.98 -14.11 1.03
N VAL A 70 2.94 -12.91 0.43
CA VAL A 70 4.00 -11.91 0.58
C VAL A 70 4.16 -11.50 2.04
N GLY A 71 3.07 -11.24 2.75
CA GLY A 71 3.06 -10.92 4.18
C GLY A 71 3.75 -11.99 5.02
N ARG A 72 3.43 -13.27 4.80
CA ARG A 72 4.09 -14.42 5.44
C ARG A 72 5.57 -14.49 5.11
N ARG A 73 5.95 -14.40 3.84
CA ARG A 73 7.36 -14.49 3.39
C ARG A 73 8.22 -13.36 3.96
N LEU A 74 7.66 -12.17 4.12
CA LEU A 74 8.37 -11.01 4.66
C LEU A 74 8.68 -11.13 6.16
N LYS A 75 7.99 -11.98 6.92
CA LYS A 75 8.34 -12.23 8.34
C LYS A 75 9.75 -12.77 8.52
N ARG A 76 10.31 -13.38 7.47
CA ARG A 76 11.67 -13.94 7.42
C ARG A 76 12.65 -13.05 6.64
N SER A 77 12.23 -11.84 6.28
CA SER A 77 12.99 -10.89 5.48
C SER A 77 13.28 -9.61 6.28
N PRO A 78 14.42 -8.94 6.07
CA PRO A 78 14.64 -7.59 6.60
C PRO A 78 13.82 -6.51 5.87
N ILE A 79 13.13 -6.85 4.78
CA ILE A 79 12.30 -5.92 4.02
C ILE A 79 11.06 -5.54 4.82
N LYS A 80 10.85 -4.24 4.97
CA LYS A 80 9.66 -3.71 5.63
C LYS A 80 8.52 -3.49 4.63
N LEU A 81 7.29 -3.75 5.05
CA LEU A 81 6.09 -3.48 4.28
C LEU A 81 5.36 -2.26 4.85
N VAL A 82 5.02 -1.30 3.99
CA VAL A 82 4.13 -0.18 4.32
C VAL A 82 2.93 -0.19 3.39
N ILE A 83 1.80 0.33 3.87
CA ILE A 83 0.59 0.51 3.07
C ILE A 83 0.43 1.97 2.70
N VAL A 84 0.02 2.22 1.46
CA VAL A 84 -0.29 3.54 0.92
C VAL A 84 -1.72 3.51 0.40
N THR A 85 -2.61 4.25 1.04
CA THR A 85 -4.03 4.33 0.69
C THR A 85 -4.48 5.78 0.66
N PHE A 86 -5.53 6.06 -0.09
CA PHE A 86 -6.22 7.34 -0.05
C PHE A 86 -7.48 7.13 0.78
N SER A 87 -7.34 7.17 2.10
CA SER A 87 -8.42 6.88 3.03
C SER A 87 -8.21 7.61 4.35
N ASP A 88 -7.77 8.87 4.31
CA ASP A 88 -7.53 9.59 5.56
C ASP A 88 -8.82 9.76 6.36
N ASP A 89 -8.66 10.03 7.65
CA ASP A 89 -9.77 10.11 8.58
C ASP A 89 -10.53 11.43 8.49
N THR A 90 -10.16 12.40 7.65
CA THR A 90 -10.71 13.77 7.73
C THR A 90 -12.25 13.84 7.75
N HIS A 91 -12.94 12.93 7.06
CA HIS A 91 -14.42 12.88 7.01
C HIS A 91 -15.07 11.91 8.02
N VAL A 92 -14.29 10.99 8.59
CA VAL A 92 -14.77 9.94 9.49
C VAL A 92 -14.04 9.92 10.83
N LYS A 93 -13.25 10.95 11.09
CA LYS A 93 -12.61 11.23 12.36
C LYS A 93 -13.75 11.44 13.35
N ASP A 94 -13.88 10.50 14.27
CA ASP A 94 -14.95 10.42 15.27
C ASP A 94 -16.34 10.03 14.74
N HIS A 95 -16.46 9.54 13.49
CA HIS A 95 -17.73 8.95 13.04
C HIS A 95 -18.00 7.65 13.84
N PRO A 96 -19.21 7.44 14.37
CA PRO A 96 -19.50 6.31 15.25
C PRO A 96 -19.44 4.93 14.56
N VAL A 97 -19.53 4.92 13.23
CA VAL A 97 -19.66 3.70 12.43
C VAL A 97 -18.47 3.47 11.49
N TYR A 98 -17.97 4.53 10.85
CA TYR A 98 -17.07 4.38 9.70
C TYR A 98 -15.61 4.40 10.14
N ILE A 99 -14.83 3.48 9.58
CA ILE A 99 -13.38 3.41 9.74
C ILE A 99 -12.68 3.74 8.43
N SER A 100 -11.50 4.34 8.53
CA SER A 100 -10.64 4.62 7.38
C SER A 100 -9.17 4.46 7.77
N GLY A 101 -8.28 4.66 6.80
CA GLY A 101 -6.84 4.70 7.02
C GLY A 101 -6.29 3.46 7.70
N ALA A 102 -5.44 3.66 8.70
CA ALA A 102 -4.85 2.55 9.45
C ALA A 102 -5.89 1.63 10.11
N ARG A 103 -7.03 2.15 10.58
CA ARG A 103 -8.08 1.32 11.20
C ARG A 103 -8.70 0.36 10.20
N MET A 104 -8.99 0.85 9.00
CA MET A 104 -9.54 0.05 7.90
C MET A 104 -8.55 -1.02 7.44
N VAL A 105 -7.27 -0.67 7.26
CA VAL A 105 -6.22 -1.63 6.90
C VAL A 105 -6.10 -2.75 7.94
N ASN A 106 -6.06 -2.40 9.24
CA ASN A 106 -5.97 -3.38 10.31
C ASN A 106 -7.19 -4.30 10.37
N LYS A 107 -8.40 -3.75 10.15
CA LYS A 107 -9.60 -4.57 10.08
C LYS A 107 -9.58 -5.52 8.89
N ALA A 108 -9.07 -5.10 7.74
CA ALA A 108 -8.93 -6.01 6.60
C ALA A 108 -7.96 -7.18 6.90
N LEU A 109 -6.85 -6.91 7.60
CA LEU A 109 -5.95 -7.97 8.04
C LEU A 109 -6.63 -8.98 8.98
N GLU A 110 -7.43 -8.48 9.93
CA GLU A 110 -8.19 -9.31 10.87
C GLU A 110 -9.24 -10.17 10.17
N TYR A 111 -10.11 -9.57 9.34
CA TYR A 111 -11.20 -10.28 8.65
C TYR A 111 -10.70 -11.31 7.64
N SER A 112 -9.50 -11.10 7.07
CA SER A 112 -8.92 -12.02 6.08
C SER A 112 -7.96 -13.05 6.67
N ASP A 113 -7.79 -13.12 7.98
CA ASP A 113 -6.76 -13.95 8.65
C ASP A 113 -5.36 -13.71 8.03
N CYS A 114 -5.02 -12.45 7.81
CA CYS A 114 -3.75 -12.03 7.24
C CYS A 114 -2.81 -11.54 8.34
N ASP A 115 -1.76 -12.32 8.57
CA ASP A 115 -0.79 -12.09 9.63
C ASP A 115 0.38 -11.16 9.22
N ALA A 116 0.21 -10.39 8.13
CA ALA A 116 1.23 -9.52 7.57
C ALA A 116 1.65 -8.41 8.55
N ARG A 117 2.97 -8.21 8.72
CA ARG A 117 3.51 -7.14 9.58
C ARG A 117 3.62 -5.84 8.81
N ILE A 118 2.68 -4.93 9.02
CA ILE A 118 2.68 -3.58 8.44
C ILE A 118 3.48 -2.64 9.34
N GLU A 119 4.54 -2.04 8.81
CA GLU A 119 5.38 -1.07 9.53
C GLU A 119 4.64 0.26 9.72
N LYS A 120 3.92 0.72 8.68
CA LYS A 120 3.20 1.99 8.68
C LYS A 120 2.15 2.03 7.59
N VAL A 121 1.05 2.74 7.87
CA VAL A 121 0.04 3.13 6.88
C VAL A 121 0.22 4.62 6.58
N TYR A 122 0.27 4.96 5.30
CA TYR A 122 0.24 6.32 4.77
C TYR A 122 -1.11 6.50 4.07
N ASP A 123 -2.08 7.07 4.77
CA ASP A 123 -3.49 7.08 4.40
C ASP A 123 -4.00 8.39 3.77
N PHE A 124 -3.12 9.35 3.57
CA PHE A 124 -3.46 10.69 3.11
C PHE A 124 -4.28 10.75 1.79
N TYR A 125 -5.43 11.44 1.78
CA TYR A 125 -6.36 11.59 0.65
C TYR A 125 -6.05 12.84 -0.21
N PRO A 126 -5.72 12.70 -1.50
CA PRO A 126 -5.28 13.84 -2.33
C PRO A 126 -6.37 14.83 -2.71
N ARG A 127 -7.64 14.41 -2.78
CA ARG A 127 -8.69 15.18 -3.47
C ARG A 127 -9.07 16.49 -2.76
N TYR A 128 -8.72 16.65 -1.49
CA TYR A 128 -9.10 17.83 -0.70
C TYR A 128 -7.96 18.79 -0.42
N TRP A 129 -6.83 18.67 -1.12
CA TRP A 129 -5.69 19.54 -0.89
C TRP A 129 -5.44 20.48 -2.06
N GLU A 130 -6.50 20.86 -2.77
CA GLU A 130 -6.49 22.01 -3.68
C GLU A 130 -6.34 23.32 -2.88
N ASP A 131 -6.73 23.32 -1.60
CA ASP A 131 -6.65 24.47 -0.71
C ASP A 131 -5.25 24.67 -0.08
N PRO A 132 -4.65 25.87 -0.21
CA PRO A 132 -3.35 26.22 0.39
C PRO A 132 -3.21 26.00 1.88
N SER A 133 -4.27 26.17 2.67
CA SER A 133 -4.22 25.94 4.11
C SER A 133 -3.99 24.47 4.45
N ARG A 134 -4.45 23.54 3.59
CA ARG A 134 -4.36 22.10 3.83
C ARG A 134 -3.05 21.50 3.35
N TYR A 135 -2.63 21.79 2.11
CA TYR A 135 -1.38 21.21 1.60
C TYR A 135 -0.13 21.75 2.33
N LYS A 136 -0.18 22.97 2.87
CA LYS A 136 0.92 23.55 3.67
C LYS A 136 1.17 22.81 4.98
N LEU A 137 0.14 22.24 5.62
CA LEU A 137 0.29 21.41 6.83
C LEU A 137 1.17 20.18 6.60
N LEU A 138 1.35 19.81 5.33
CA LEU A 138 2.09 18.65 4.90
C LEU A 138 3.45 19.02 4.29
N GLY A 139 3.82 20.31 4.39
CA GLY A 139 5.05 20.86 3.85
C GLY A 139 5.05 21.00 2.33
N LEU A 140 3.88 21.06 1.69
CA LEU A 140 3.74 21.27 0.26
C LEU A 140 3.59 22.76 -0.07
N ASN A 141 4.05 23.15 -1.26
CA ASN A 141 3.90 24.51 -1.81
C ASN A 141 2.84 24.58 -2.93
N ALA A 142 2.24 23.44 -3.28
CA ALA A 142 1.21 23.30 -4.31
C ALA A 142 0.29 22.13 -3.94
N PRO A 143 -0.89 22.00 -4.59
CA PRO A 143 -1.78 20.86 -4.38
C PRO A 143 -1.07 19.52 -4.56
N MET A 144 -1.47 18.54 -3.76
CA MET A 144 -0.89 17.20 -3.85
C MET A 144 -1.24 16.56 -5.20
N PRO A 145 -0.27 15.91 -5.87
CA PRO A 145 -0.55 15.11 -7.06
C PRO A 145 -1.61 14.05 -6.78
N ARG A 146 -2.50 13.79 -7.74
CA ARG A 146 -3.48 12.69 -7.66
C ARG A 146 -2.85 11.29 -7.70
N CYS A 147 -1.54 11.22 -8.00
CA CYS A 147 -0.75 10.00 -7.96
C CYS A 147 -0.03 9.84 -6.60
N LYS A 148 0.42 8.62 -6.29
CA LYS A 148 1.04 8.28 -5.00
C LYS A 148 2.48 8.75 -4.81
N GLU A 149 2.97 9.63 -5.68
CA GLU A 149 4.35 10.11 -5.66
C GLU A 149 4.71 10.78 -4.32
N TYR A 150 3.78 11.55 -3.74
CA TYR A 150 4.00 12.13 -2.42
C TYR A 150 4.22 11.05 -1.35
N HIS A 151 3.35 10.04 -1.28
CA HIS A 151 3.46 8.97 -0.28
C HIS A 151 4.77 8.20 -0.44
N LEU A 152 5.17 7.89 -1.67
CA LEU A 152 6.45 7.25 -1.96
C LEU A 152 7.63 8.12 -1.50
N ASN A 153 7.59 9.43 -1.73
CA ASN A 153 8.60 10.35 -1.23
C ASN A 153 8.66 10.36 0.31
N ARG A 154 7.50 10.33 0.99
CA ARG A 154 7.46 10.24 2.47
C ARG A 154 8.08 8.94 2.98
N VAL A 155 7.84 7.82 2.30
CA VAL A 155 8.48 6.53 2.61
C VAL A 155 10.00 6.63 2.47
N CYS A 156 10.50 7.33 1.45
CA CYS A 156 11.94 7.52 1.24
C CYS A 156 12.59 8.50 2.22
N LEU A 157 11.90 9.58 2.59
CA LEU A 157 12.40 10.64 3.47
C LEU A 157 12.63 10.16 4.91
N VAL A 158 11.72 9.35 5.45
CA VAL A 158 11.85 8.76 6.81
C VAL A 158 13.07 7.84 6.92
N ARG A 159 13.66 7.40 5.79
CA ARG A 159 14.64 6.32 5.76
C ARG A 159 16.01 6.72 5.18
N SER A 160 16.32 8.02 5.11
CA SER A 160 17.56 8.55 4.49
C SER A 160 17.88 7.95 3.11
N LEU A 161 16.84 7.55 2.36
CA LEU A 161 16.94 6.85 1.08
C LEU A 161 16.94 7.83 -0.10
N ALA A 162 17.43 9.04 0.13
CA ALA A 162 17.29 10.19 -0.77
C ALA A 162 18.08 10.09 -2.08
N HIS A 163 18.90 9.05 -2.30
CA HIS A 163 19.84 9.02 -3.43
C HIS A 163 19.67 7.91 -4.48
N ARG A 164 18.72 6.96 -4.38
CA ARG A 164 18.68 5.83 -5.34
C ARG A 164 17.35 5.39 -5.98
N LEU A 165 16.19 6.01 -5.70
CA LEU A 165 14.91 5.49 -6.20
C LEU A 165 14.02 6.52 -6.93
N ARG A 166 14.55 7.23 -7.93
CA ARG A 166 13.73 8.07 -8.83
C ARG A 166 13.16 7.35 -10.07
N ARG A 167 13.23 6.01 -10.18
CA ARG A 167 12.97 5.33 -11.47
C ARG A 167 11.86 4.29 -11.57
N PHE A 168 10.96 4.14 -10.58
CA PHE A 168 9.99 3.02 -10.62
C PHE A 168 8.48 3.36 -10.56
N ALA A 169 8.09 4.64 -10.65
CA ALA A 169 6.67 5.01 -10.56
C ALA A 169 5.93 5.19 -11.91
N ARG A 170 6.54 4.91 -13.06
CA ARG A 170 5.84 4.94 -14.36
C ARG A 170 5.92 3.57 -14.99
N THR A 171 4.82 2.82 -14.95
CA THR A 171 4.24 1.98 -16.02
C THR A 171 3.36 0.91 -15.35
N LEU A 172 2.14 1.28 -14.93
CA LEU A 172 1.05 0.30 -14.68
C LEU A 172 -0.35 0.93 -14.82
N ALA A 173 -0.47 2.13 -15.40
CA ALA A 173 -1.75 2.81 -15.66
C ALA A 173 -1.90 3.20 -17.13
N SER A 174 -1.52 2.29 -18.03
CA SER A 174 -1.85 2.37 -19.47
C SER A 174 -1.78 0.97 -20.06
N LYS A 175 -2.85 0.20 -19.85
CA LYS A 175 -3.49 -0.69 -20.82
C LYS A 175 -4.86 -1.06 -20.28
#